data_AF-A0A348WB81-F1
#
_entry.id   AF-A0A348WB81-F1
#
_cell.length_a   1.000
_cell.length_b   1.000
_cell.length_c   1.000
_cell.angle_alpha   90.00
_cell.angle_beta   90.00
_cell.angle_gamma   90.00
#
_symmetry.space_group_name_H-M   'P 1'
#
loop_
_entity.id
_entity.type
_entity.pdbx_description
1 polymer ?
#
loop_
_entity_poly.entity_id
_entity_poly.type
_entity_poly.pdbx_seq_one_letter_code
_entity_poly.pdbx_strand_id
1 'polypeptide(L)' 'MSYLEYTVKHVPSGLSKLFYLNWALILLVTAVASIGFLMLYSVAGGSFDPWSMAQIKRFALGFTLMIFVAMVP' A
#
# COMPACT_ATOMS: atom_id res chain seq x y z
N MET A 1 4.54 -19.21 -36.30
CA MET A 1 4.67 -17.85 -35.77
C MET A 1 3.72 -16.96 -36.56
N SER A 2 2.53 -16.69 -36.02
CA SER A 2 1.49 -15.88 -36.67
C SER A 2 1.61 -14.42 -36.24
N TYR A 3 1.33 -13.45 -37.12
CA TYR A 3 1.35 -12.00 -36.82
C TYR A 3 0.53 -11.62 -35.57
N LEU A 4 -0.46 -12.43 -35.21
CA LEU A 4 -1.29 -12.23 -34.02
C LEU A 4 -0.55 -12.47 -32.70
N GLU A 5 0.51 -13.29 -32.67
CA GLU A 5 1.28 -13.59 -31.45
C GLU A 5 2.09 -12.38 -30.97
N TYR A 6 2.57 -11.53 -31.89
CA TYR A 6 3.32 -10.30 -31.56
C TYR A 6 2.44 -9.16 -31.02
N THR A 7 1.12 -9.24 -31.21
CA THR A 7 0.16 -8.21 -30.75
C THR A 7 -0.45 -8.55 -29.39
N VAL A 8 -0.14 -9.71 -28.80
CA VAL A 8 -0.70 -10.11 -27.50
C VAL A 8 -0.04 -9.28 -26.39
N LYS A 9 -0.82 -8.37 -25.79
CA LYS A 9 -0.42 -7.66 -24.57
C LYS A 9 -0.36 -8.65 -23.42
N HIS A 10 0.84 -8.91 -22.92
CA HIS A 10 1.03 -9.67 -21.70
C HIS A 10 0.58 -8.83 -20.50
N VAL A 11 -0.42 -9.33 -19.77
CA VAL A 11 -0.73 -8.83 -18.43
C VAL A 11 0.28 -9.40 -17.46
N PRO A 12 0.87 -8.57 -16.58
CA PRO A 12 1.80 -9.05 -15.56
C PRO A 12 1.07 -10.05 -14.65
N SER A 13 1.67 -11.22 -14.45
CA SER A 13 1.15 -12.30 -13.61
C SER A 13 2.06 -12.57 -12.41
N GLY A 14 1.49 -13.13 -11.35
CA GLY A 14 2.22 -13.43 -10.11
C GLY A 14 2.81 -12.18 -9.44
N LEU A 15 4.06 -12.28 -8.97
CA LEU A 15 4.74 -11.21 -8.21
C LEU A 15 5.03 -9.96 -9.04
N SER A 16 5.06 -10.07 -10.37
CA SER A 16 5.28 -8.92 -11.25
C SER A 16 4.22 -7.84 -11.03
N LYS A 17 2.95 -8.21 -10.73
CA LYS A 17 1.85 -7.26 -10.47
C LYS A 17 2.21 -6.22 -9.40
N LEU A 18 3.08 -6.54 -8.44
CA LEU A 18 3.48 -5.61 -7.37
C LEU A 18 4.22 -4.38 -7.91
N PHE A 19 5.04 -4.55 -8.95
CA PHE A 19 5.75 -3.44 -9.59
C PHE A 19 4.85 -2.56 -10.45
N TYR A 20 3.70 -3.10 -10.89
CA TYR A 20 2.71 -2.36 -11.68
C TYR A 20 1.68 -1.60 -10.81
N LEU A 21 1.77 -1.70 -9.49
CA LEU A 21 0.98 -0.85 -8.59
C LEU A 21 1.39 0.61 -8.74
N ASN A 22 0.45 1.52 -8.47
CA ASN A 22 0.74 2.95 -8.46
C ASN A 22 1.55 3.31 -7.20
N TRP A 23 2.88 3.17 -7.29
CA TRP A 23 3.81 3.44 -6.20
C TRP A 23 3.80 4.89 -5.75
N ALA A 24 3.55 5.84 -6.66
CA ALA A 24 3.42 7.25 -6.30
C ALA A 24 2.22 7.48 -5.37
N LEU A 25 1.07 6.87 -5.67
CA LEU A 25 -0.13 6.95 -4.85
C LEU A 25 0.08 6.24 -3.49
N ILE A 26 0.69 5.06 -3.50
CA ILE A 26 1.01 4.30 -2.29
C ILE A 26 1.91 5.11 -1.35
N LEU A 27 2.96 5.72 -1.91
CA LEU A 27 3.87 6.58 -1.16
C LEU A 27 3.15 7.81 -0.61
N LEU A 28 2.31 8.47 -1.41
CA LEU A 28 1.53 9.63 -0.99
C LEU A 28 0.63 9.30 0.21
N VAL A 29 -0.13 8.21 0.13
CA VAL A 29 -1.03 7.79 1.21
C VAL A 29 -0.24 7.43 2.47
N THR A 30 0.88 6.74 2.31
CA THR A 30 1.77 6.38 3.43
C THR A 30 2.38 7.62 4.09
N ALA A 31 2.77 8.63 3.31
CA ALA A 31 3.30 9.88 3.82
C ALA A 31 2.25 10.65 4.64
N VAL A 32 1.02 10.78 4.11
CA VAL A 32 -0.10 11.42 4.83
C VAL A 32 -0.43 10.66 6.12
N ALA A 33 -0.48 9.32 6.06
CA ALA A 33 -0.71 8.50 7.25
C ALA A 33 0.39 8.68 8.31
N SER A 34 1.65 8.74 7.89
CA SER A 34 2.81 8.95 8.77
C SER A 34 2.74 10.29 9.49
N ILE A 35 2.36 11.37 8.78
CA ILE A 35 2.11 12.69 9.40
C ILE A 35 0.99 12.58 10.45
N GLY A 36 -0.08 11.83 10.14
CA GLY A 36 -1.15 11.54 11.10
C GLY A 36 -0.65 10.81 12.35
N PHE A 37 0.23 9.81 12.21
CA PHE A 37 0.82 9.10 13.35
C PHE A 37 1.68 10.02 14.22
N LEU A 38 2.43 10.93 13.61
CA LEU A 38 3.23 11.95 14.31
C LEU A 38 2.34 12.93 15.08
N MET A 39 1.22 13.37 14.50
CA MET A 39 0.25 14.21 15.21
C MET A 39 -0.33 13.49 16.43
N LEU A 40 -0.74 12.22 16.28
CA LEU A 40 -1.27 11.43 17.40
C LEU A 40 -0.23 11.19 18.51
N TYR A 41 1.02 10.96 18.14
CA TYR A 41 2.15 10.85 19.07
C TYR A 41 2.39 12.17 19.83
N SER A 42 2.31 13.30 19.12
CA SER A 42 2.45 14.63 19.71
C SER A 42 1.35 14.92 20.74
N VAL A 43 0.08 14.64 20.41
CA VAL A 43 -1.04 14.84 21.33
C VAL A 43 -0.91 13.96 22.58
N ALA A 44 -0.28 12.78 22.47
CA ALA A 44 -0.06 11.85 23.58
C ALA A 44 1.13 12.23 24.47
N GLY A 45 1.74 13.40 24.27
CA GLY A 45 2.90 13.85 25.05
C GLY A 45 4.15 13.03 24.78
N GLY A 46 4.28 12.45 23.58
CA GLY A 46 5.40 11.59 23.21
C GLY A 46 5.23 10.11 23.56
N SER A 47 4.01 9.68 23.89
CA SER A 47 3.66 8.26 24.02
C SER A 47 3.08 7.73 22.71
N PHE A 48 3.46 6.52 22.30
CA PHE A 48 2.79 5.82 21.20
C PHE A 48 1.40 5.34 21.59
N ASP A 49 1.16 5.11 22.88
CA ASP A 49 -0.13 4.71 23.42
C ASP A 49 -0.94 5.89 23.95
N PRO A 50 -2.28 5.86 23.80
CA PRO A 50 -3.06 4.78 23.18
C PRO A 50 -3.38 5.00 21.69
N TRP A 51 -3.20 6.23 21.17
CA TRP A 51 -3.79 6.62 19.88
C TRP A 51 -2.95 6.23 18.67
N SER A 52 -1.65 6.56 18.68
CA SER A 52 -0.76 6.31 17.54
C SER A 52 -0.65 4.80 17.28
N MET A 53 -0.44 4.00 18.33
CA MET A 53 -0.34 2.54 18.25
C MET A 53 -1.62 1.88 17.72
N ALA A 54 -2.80 2.33 18.17
CA ALA A 54 -4.07 1.83 17.64
C ALA A 54 -4.24 2.15 16.15
N GLN A 55 -3.84 3.34 15.72
CA GLN A 55 -3.98 3.77 14.34
C GLN A 55 -2.98 3.09 13.40
N ILE A 56 -1.72 2.90 13.83
CA ILE A 56 -0.70 2.18 13.08
C ILE A 56 -1.15 0.74 12.79
N LYS A 57 -1.71 0.04 13.79
CA LYS A 57 -2.23 -1.33 13.60
C LYS A 57 -3.33 -1.40 12.54
N ARG A 58 -4.26 -0.44 12.56
CA ARG A 58 -5.36 -0.35 11.57
C ARG A 58 -4.84 -0.05 10.18
N PHE A 59 -3.89 0.89 10.07
CA PHE A 59 -3.26 1.21 8.79
C PHE A 59 -2.48 0.03 8.22
N ALA A 60 -1.68 -0.66 9.04
CA ALA A 60 -0.92 -1.84 8.62
C ALA A 60 -1.83 -2.94 8.08
N LEU A 61 -2.93 -3.24 8.80
CA LEU A 61 -3.93 -4.22 8.35
C LEU A 61 -4.56 -3.81 7.02
N GLY A 62 -5.00 -2.54 6.88
CA GLY A 62 -5.58 -2.04 5.63
C GLY A 62 -4.60 -2.04 4.46
N PHE A 63 -3.34 -1.67 4.71
CA PHE A 63 -2.27 -1.67 3.71
C PHE A 63 -1.97 -3.08 3.21
N THR A 64 -1.81 -4.05 4.12
CA THR A 64 -1.60 -5.45 3.76
C THR A 64 -2.79 -6.01 2.98
N LEU A 65 -4.03 -5.69 3.40
CA LEU A 65 -5.24 -6.13 2.70
C LEU A 65 -5.32 -5.56 1.27
N MET A 66 -4.96 -4.28 1.07
CA MET A 66 -4.88 -3.67 -0.26
C MET A 66 -3.91 -4.45 -1.17
N ILE A 67 -2.72 -4.81 -0.68
CA ILE A 67 -1.74 -5.58 -1.46
C ILE A 67 -2.28 -6.98 -1.79
N PHE A 68 -2.90 -7.68 -0.83
CA PHE A 68 -3.50 -8.99 -1.09
C PHE A 68 -4.62 -8.93 -2.15
N VAL A 69 -5.52 -7.95 -2.04
CA VAL A 69 -6.60 -7.76 -3.02
C VAL A 69 -6.01 -7.47 -4.41
N ALA A 70 -4.93 -6.70 -4.50
CA ALA A 70 -4.27 -6.43 -5.78
C ALA A 70 -3.58 -7.65 -6.41
N MET A 71 -3.28 -8.69 -5.63
CA MET A 71 -2.68 -9.95 -6.12
C MET A 71 -3.72 -10.95 -6.65
N VAL A 72 -5.01 -10.69 -6.46
CA VAL A 72 -6.07 -11.54 -7.03
C VAL A 72 -5.94 -11.55 -8.57
N PRO A 73 -5.90 -12.72 -9.22
CA PRO A 73 -5.68 -12.86 -10.66
C PRO A 73 -6.71 -12.09 -11.49
#